data_AF-A0A4Y9ZEJ1-F1
#
_entry.id   AF-A0A4Y9ZEJ1-F1
#
_cell.length_a   1.000
_cell.length_b   1.000
_cell.length_c   1.000
_cell.angle_alpha   90.00
_cell.angle_beta   90.00
_cell.angle_gamma   90.00
#
_symmetry.space_group_name_H-M   'P 1'
#
loop_
_entity.id
_entity.type
_entity.pdbx_description
1 polymer ?
#
loop_
_entity_poly.entity_id
_entity_poly.type
_entity_poly.pdbx_seq_one_letter_code
_entity_poly.pdbx_strand_id
1 'polypeptide(L)' 'MPEGDRQRSIVDSIKKDTGFKNVEVRIIDLAQFDSVVDFGAKFEQEEKRLDILFYNAGVMTRDYATTADGWETT' A
#
# COMPACT_ATOMS: atom_id res chain seq x y z
N MET A 1 18.06 -3.84 -4.37
CA MET A 1 17.43 -4.86 -3.51
C MET A 1 16.17 -5.34 -4.21
N PRO A 2 15.93 -6.66 -4.30
CA PRO A 2 14.64 -7.21 -4.68
C PRO A 2 13.52 -6.62 -3.82
N GLU A 3 12.33 -6.45 -4.38
CA GLU A 3 11.20 -5.81 -3.71
C GLU A 3 10.90 -6.45 -2.34
N GLY A 4 10.83 -7.79 -2.33
CA GLY A 4 10.61 -8.64 -1.15
C GLY A 4 11.55 -8.39 0.03
N ASP A 5 12.81 -8.03 -0.27
CA ASP A 5 13.81 -7.77 0.76
C ASP A 5 13.62 -6.38 1.40
N ARG A 6 13.12 -5.42 0.62
CA ARG A 6 12.82 -4.07 1.13
C ARG A 6 11.64 -4.09 2.08
N GLN A 7 10.54 -4.76 1.73
CA GLN A 7 9.36 -4.77 2.62
C GLN A 7 9.65 -5.49 3.94
N ARG A 8 10.41 -6.60 3.89
CA ARG A 8 10.82 -7.33 5.10
C ARG A 8 11.65 -6.45 6.04
N SER A 9 12.64 -5.74 5.51
CA SER A 9 13.47 -4.84 6.30
C SER A 9 12.66 -3.73 6.97
N ILE A 10 11.64 -3.18 6.31
CA ILE A 10 10.78 -2.13 6.89
C ILE A 10 9.97 -2.69 8.06
N VAL A 11 9.36 -3.88 7.89
CA VAL A 11 8.59 -4.54 8.95
C VAL A 11 9.47 -4.81 10.17
N ASP A 12 10.68 -5.32 9.96
CA ASP A 12 11.61 -5.62 11.04
C ASP A 12 12.04 -4.36 11.79
N SER A 13 12.31 -3.26 11.08
CA SER A 13 12.60 -1.96 11.69
C SER A 13 11.43 -1.42 12.52
N ILE A 14 10.20 -1.42 12.00
CA ILE A 14 9.02 -0.93 12.75
C ILE A 14 8.80 -1.77 14.01
N LYS A 15 8.89 -3.10 13.90
CA LYS A 15 8.74 -4.01 15.04
C LYS A 15 9.80 -3.75 16.10
N LYS A 16 11.05 -3.52 15.68
CA LYS A 16 12.17 -3.21 16.58
C LYS A 16 12.00 -1.86 17.27
N ASP A 17 11.63 -0.82 16.53
CA ASP A 17 11.63 0.55 17.02
C ASP A 17 10.40 0.86 17.89
N THR A 18 9.27 0.21 17.62
CA THR A 18 7.99 0.45 18.34
C THR A 18 7.64 -0.64 19.36
N GLY A 19 8.24 -1.83 19.25
CA GLY A 19 7.82 -3.02 20.00
C GLY A 19 6.47 -3.61 19.56
N PHE A 20 5.78 -2.98 18.60
CA PHE A 20 4.49 -3.45 18.09
C PHE A 20 4.70 -4.58 17.07
N LYS A 21 4.16 -5.77 17.38
CA LYS A 21 4.42 -6.99 16.61
C LYS A 21 3.43 -7.23 15.46
N ASN A 22 2.25 -6.62 15.52
CA ASN A 22 1.19 -6.85 14.53
C ASN A 22 1.33 -5.93 13.31
N VAL A 23 2.44 -6.09 12.60
CA VAL A 23 2.76 -5.31 11.39
C VAL A 23 2.76 -6.26 10.21
N GLU A 24 1.87 -5.97 9.26
CA GLU A 24 1.71 -6.72 8.01
C GLU A 24 2.01 -5.82 6.81
N VAL A 25 2.43 -6.44 5.71
CA VAL A 25 2.63 -5.76 4.42
C VAL A 25 1.63 -6.34 3.45
N ARG A 26 0.93 -5.46 2.76
CA ARG A 26 0.03 -5.77 1.66
C ARG A 26 0.35 -4.85 0.49
N ILE A 27 0.24 -5.38 -0.73
CA ILE A 27 0.53 -4.63 -1.95
C ILE A 27 -0.75 -3.98 -2.44
N ILE A 28 -0.65 -2.70 -2.81
CA ILE A 28 -1.70 -1.91 -3.44
C ILE A 28 -1.04 -0.91 -4.38
N ASP A 29 -1.58 -0.79 -5.59
CA ASP A 29 -1.25 0.29 -6.52
C ASP A 29 -2.45 1.22 -6.63
N LEU A 30 -2.29 2.47 -6.17
CA LEU A 30 -3.36 3.47 -6.22
C LEU A 30 -3.60 4.03 -7.62
N ALA A 31 -2.69 3.80 -8.56
CA ALA A 31 -2.84 4.16 -9.96
C ALA A 31 -3.52 3.06 -10.80
N GLN A 32 -3.99 1.97 -10.19
CA GLN A 32 -4.72 0.90 -10.88
C GLN A 32 -5.97 0.51 -10.09
N PHE A 33 -7.16 0.80 -10.61
CA PHE A 33 -8.42 0.61 -9.88
C PHE A 33 -8.67 -0.84 -9.49
N ASP A 34 -8.37 -1.80 -10.37
CA ASP A 34 -8.50 -3.23 -10.05
C ASP A 34 -7.60 -3.62 -8.86
N SER A 35 -6.42 -3.00 -8.70
CA SER A 35 -5.55 -3.26 -7.54
C SER A 35 -6.18 -2.76 -6.23
N VAL A 36 -6.86 -1.61 -6.27
CA VAL A 36 -7.56 -1.04 -5.11
C VAL A 36 -8.75 -1.91 -4.71
N VAL A 37 -9.55 -2.35 -5.69
CA VAL A 37 -10.71 -3.23 -5.46
C VAL A 37 -10.27 -4.57 -4.89
N ASP A 38 -9.24 -5.19 -5.47
CA ASP A 38 -8.69 -6.47 -5.00
C ASP A 38 -8.12 -6.35 -3.57
N PHE A 39 -7.44 -5.25 -3.27
CA PHE A 39 -6.95 -4.98 -1.92
C PHE A 39 -8.11 -4.88 -0.93
N GLY A 40 -9.13 -4.09 -1.25
CA GLY A 40 -10.31 -3.91 -0.40
C GLY A 40 -11.03 -5.23 -0.13
N ALA A 41 -11.28 -6.01 -1.18
CA ALA A 41 -11.95 -7.31 -1.07
C ALA A 41 -11.16 -8.30 -0.18
N LYS A 42 -9.83 -8.34 -0.29
CA LYS A 42 -8.99 -9.19 0.58
C LYS A 42 -8.99 -8.67 2.02
N PHE A 43 -8.88 -7.37 2.21
CA PHE A 43 -8.93 -6.77 3.55
C PHE A 43 -10.25 -7.10 4.25
N GLU A 44 -11.40 -6.95 3.58
CA GLU A 44 -12.71 -7.29 4.16
C GLU A 44 -12.89 -8.77 4.49
N GLN A 45 -12.23 -9.66 3.75
CA GLN A 45 -12.25 -11.10 4.01
C GLN A 45 -11.40 -11.49 5.23
N GLU A 46 -10.27 -10.81 5.43
CA GLU A 46 -9.26 -11.18 6.41
C GLU A 46 -9.42 -10.41 7.74
N GLU A 47 -9.86 -9.16 7.67
CA GLU A 47 -9.95 -8.25 8.82
C GLU A 47 -11.40 -7.94 9.22
N LYS A 48 -11.68 -7.96 10.52
CA LYS A 48 -13.05 -7.79 11.04
C LYS A 48 -13.50 -6.34 11.14
N ARG A 49 -12.56 -5.40 11.21
CA ARG A 49 -12.83 -3.99 11.50
C ARG A 49 -11.65 -3.10 11.10
N LEU A 50 -11.95 -1.93 10.55
CA LEU A 50 -11.01 -0.85 10.29
C LEU A 50 -11.33 0.35 11.19
N ASP A 51 -10.44 0.68 12.13
CA ASP A 51 -10.65 1.83 13.01
C ASP A 51 -10.11 3.14 12.43
N ILE A 52 -8.98 3.09 11.72
CA ILE A 52 -8.30 4.27 11.15
C ILE A 52 -7.75 3.90 9.77
N LEU A 53 -8.01 4.77 8.80
CA LEU A 53 -7.39 4.74 7.48
C LEU A 53 -6.61 6.03 7.28
N PHE A 54 -5.33 5.90 6.90
CA PHE A 54 -4.46 7.05 6.67
C PHE A 54 -4.05 7.12 5.19
N TYR A 55 -4.74 7.98 4.43
CA TYR A 55 -4.42 8.27 3.03
C TYR A 55 -3.19 9.18 2.93
N ASN A 56 -2.01 8.56 2.99
CA ASN A 56 -0.73 9.27 2.98
C ASN A 56 0.02 9.20 1.64
N ALA A 57 -0.24 8.16 0.83
CA ALA A 57 0.49 7.96 -0.41
C ALA A 57 0.14 9.06 -1.41
N GLY A 58 1.17 9.66 -2.01
CA GLY A 58 1.06 10.65 -3.05
C GLY A 58 2.34 10.66 -3.90
N VAL A 59 2.18 10.94 -5.18
CA VAL A 59 3.27 11.08 -6.15
C VAL A 59 3.19 12.48 -6.74
N MET A 60 4.34 13.07 -7.04
CA MET A 60 4.45 14.35 -7.76
C MET A 60 5.33 14.11 -8.97
N THR A 61 4.84 14.46 -10.15
CA THR A 61 5.59 14.43 -11.40
C THR A 61 5.40 15.75 -12.16
N ARG A 62 6.31 16.04 -13.10
CA ARG A 62 6.14 17.14 -14.07
C ARG A 62 5.70 16.64 -15.44
N ASP A 63 5.88 15.35 -15.69
CA ASP A 63 5.59 14.74 -16.97
C ASP A 63 4.16 14.18 -16.95
N TYR A 64 3.38 14.52 -17.96
CA TYR A 64 2.06 13.94 -18.14
C TYR A 64 2.20 12.44 -18.45
N ALA A 65 1.52 11.63 -17.65
CA ALA A 65 1.35 10.21 -17.89
C ALA A 65 -0.09 9.81 -17.59
N THR A 66 -0.49 8.65 -18.11
CA THR A 66 -1.80 8.07 -17.83
C THR A 66 -1.66 6.78 -17.05
N THR A 67 -2.59 6.56 -16.11
CA THR A 67 -2.79 5.29 -15.43
C THR A 67 -3.26 4.19 -16.39
N ALA A 68 -3.24 2.94 -15.93
CA ALA A 68 -3.80 1.82 -16.69
C ALA A 68 -5.30 2.03 -17.03
N ASP A 69 -6.00 2.79 -16.18
CA ASP A 69 -7.42 3.11 -16.33
C ASP A 69 -7.68 4.39 -17.17
N GLY A 70 -6.64 5.01 -17.72
CA GLY A 70 -6.75 6.17 -18.62
C GLY A 70 -6.91 7.53 -17.93
N TRP A 71 -6.60 7.62 -16.63
CA TRP A 71 -6.60 8.88 -15.87
C TRP A 71 -5.22 9.50 -15.84
N GLU A 72 -5.12 10.81 -15.62
CA GLU A 72 -3.82 11.44 -15.34
C GLU A 72 -3.24 10.88 -14.03
N THR A 73 -1.93 10.67 -13.98
CA THR A 73 -1.24 9.95 -12.88
C THR A 73 -1.12 10.71 -11.55
N THR A 74 -1.37 12.03 -11.53
CA THR A 74 -1.21 12.88 -10.35
C THR A 74 -2.37 13.83 -10.06
#